data_AF-A0A5R9EWC0-F1
#
_entry.id   AF-A0A5R9EWC0-F1
#
_cell.length_a   1.000
_cell.length_b   1.000
_cell.length_c   1.000
_cell.angle_alpha   90.00
_cell.angle_beta   90.00
_cell.angle_gamma   90.00
#
_symmetry.space_group_name_H-M   'P 1'
#
loop_
_entity.id
_entity.type
_entity.pdbx_description
1 polymer ?
#
loop_
_entity_poly.entity_id
_entity_poly.type
_entity_poly.pdbx_seq_one_letter_code
_entity_poly.pdbx_strand_id
1 'polypeptide(L)' 'MLMDKLPDFTFQNLDGNEVSISDYRGRKALIFMWASW' A
#
# COMPACT_ATOMS: atom_id res chain seq x y z
N MET A 1 -11.89 1.13 8.52
CA MET A 1 -10.90 2.04 7.91
C MET A 1 -10.70 1.64 6.45
N LEU A 2 -10.15 2.51 5.58
CA LEU A 2 -10.03 2.23 4.13
C LEU A 2 -9.31 0.90 3.82
N MET A 3 -8.27 0.59 4.60
CA MET A 3 -7.48 -0.64 4.45
C MET A 3 -8.24 -1.94 4.77
N ASP A 4 -9.38 -1.87 5.46
CA ASP A 4 -10.22 -3.03 5.74
C ASP A 4 -11.12 -3.40 4.56
N LYS A 5 -11.29 -2.50 3.59
CA LYS A 5 -12.16 -2.67 2.41
C LYS A 5 -11.41 -2.98 1.12
N LEU A 6 -10.09 -2.86 1.13
CA LEU A 6 -9.27 -3.16 -0.04
C LEU A 6 -9.04 -4.68 -0.15
N PRO A 7 -9.12 -5.26 -1.36
CA PRO A 7 -8.65 -6.63 -1.58
C PRO A 7 -7.17 -6.71 -1.26
N ASP A 8 -6.72 -7.90 -0.85
CA ASP A 8 -5.30 -8.11 -0.60
C ASP A 8 -4.57 -8.29 -1.94
N PHE A 9 -3.48 -7.56 -2.13
CA PHE A 9 -2.62 -7.67 -3.29
C PHE A 9 -1.19 -7.30 -2.92
N THR A 10 -0.24 -7.86 -3.68
CA THR A 10 1.19 -7.61 -3.53
C THR A 10 1.69 -6.63 -4.57
N PHE A 11 2.71 -5.86 -4.20
CA PHE A 11 3.39 -4.91 -5.08
C PHE A 11 4.84 -4.74 -4.65
N GLN A 12 5.65 -4.20 -5.56
CA GLN A 12 7.03 -3.84 -5.29
C GLN A 12 7.08 -2.46 -4.62
N ASN A 13 7.76 -2.36 -3.49
CA ASN A 13 8.04 -1.08 -2.84
C ASN A 13 9.19 -0.34 -3.55
N LEU A 14 9.54 0.85 -3.05
CA LEU A 14 10.62 1.67 -3.64
C LEU A 14 12.02 1.03 -3.55
N ASP A 15 12.21 0.10 -2.62
CA ASP A 15 13.47 -0.63 -2.43
C ASP A 15 13.50 -1.93 -3.28
N GLY A 16 12.44 -2.24 -4.02
CA GLY A 16 12.32 -3.49 -4.78
C GLY A 16 12.00 -4.71 -3.90
N ASN A 17 11.42 -4.51 -2.73
CA ASN A 17 10.87 -5.58 -1.91
C ASN A 17 9.40 -5.83 -2.25
N GLU A 18 9.01 -7.09 -2.31
CA GLU A 18 7.61 -7.47 -2.39
C GLU A 18 6.91 -7.23 -1.04
N VAL A 19 5.83 -6.46 -1.07
CA VAL A 19 5.01 -6.13 0.12
C VAL A 19 3.53 -6.36 -0.19
N SER A 20 2.74 -6.67 0.85
CA SER A 20 1.28 -6.81 0.75
C SER A 20 0.55 -5.61 1.34
N ILE A 21 -0.65 -5.29 0.85
CA ILE A 21 -1.47 -4.25 1.46
C ILE A 21 -1.88 -4.59 2.91
N SER A 22 -2.00 -5.88 3.23
CA SER A 22 -2.30 -6.35 4.58
C SER A 22 -1.23 -6.01 5.61
N ASP A 23 0.03 -5.83 5.20
CA ASP A 23 1.15 -5.44 6.07
C ASP A 23 0.94 -4.06 6.74
N TYR A 24 0.07 -3.24 6.15
CA TYR A 24 -0.22 -1.87 6.58
C TYR A 24 -1.52 -1.75 7.40
N ARG A 25 -2.26 -2.84 7.63
CA ARG A 25 -3.49 -2.82 8.45
C ARG A 25 -3.19 -2.41 9.90
N GLY A 26 -4.11 -1.67 10.52
CA GLY A 26 -3.94 -1.14 11.88
C GLY A 26 -2.96 0.05 11.99
N ARG A 27 -2.31 0.45 10.90
CA ARG A 27 -1.44 1.64 10.85
C ARG A 27 -2.18 2.81 10.21
N LYS A 28 -1.83 4.04 10.61
CA LYS A 28 -2.24 5.23 9.88
C LYS A 28 -1.46 5.27 8.57
N ALA A 29 -2.15 5.10 7.45
CA ALA A 29 -1.56 5.09 6.11
C ALA A 29 -2.23 6.15 5.22
N LEU A 30 -1.44 6.73 4.32
CA LEU A 30 -1.89 7.67 3.30
C LEU A 30 -1.57 7.08 1.92
N ILE A 31 -2.58 6.95 1.07
CA ILE A 31 -2.37 6.63 -0.34
C ILE A 31 -2.13 7.95 -1.06
N PHE A 32 -0.92 8.12 -1.58
CA PHE A 32 -0.53 9.29 -2.36
C PHE A 32 -0.26 8.86 -3.79
N MET A 33 -0.96 9.47 -4.75
CA MET A 33 -0.82 9.20 -6.18
C MET A 33 -0.20 10.42 -6.84
N TRP A 34 0.95 10.24 -7.50
CA TRP A 34 1.71 11.29 -8.15
C TRP A 34 2.39 10.75 -9.41
N ALA A 35 2.74 11.66 -10.31
CA ALA A 35 3.58 11.37 -11.45
C ALA A 35 4.39 12.63 -11.84
N SER A 36 5.60 12.45 -12.40
CA SER A 36 6.56 13.53 -12.67
C SER A 36 6.37 14.27 -13.99
N TRP A 37 5.33 13.93 -14.75
CA TRP A 37 5.10 14.43 -16.11
C TRP A 37 4.16 15.62 -16.12
#